data_AF-A0ABD2PLG4-F1
#
_entry.id   AF-A0ABD2PLG4-F1
#
_cell.length_a   1.000
_cell.length_b   1.000
_cell.length_c   1.000
_cell.angle_alpha   90.00
_cell.angle_beta   90.00
_cell.angle_gamma   90.00
#
_symmetry.space_group_name_H-M   'P 1'
#
loop_
_entity.id
_entity.type
_entity.pdbx_description
1 polymer ?
#
loop_
_entity_poly.entity_id
_entity_poly.type
_entity_poly.pdbx_seq_one_letter_code
_entity_poly.pdbx_strand_id
1 'polypeptide(L)'
;IVLDSDMNPLLPCVPRMAIQTAGHVSGAAYLYQGKTCCISCCLHPIYGGNFSLRACVILPQIKCDNLVQCNPRPPLDPMDTEAVDRFLQLFNFDYRDPQWRNLYAQPGHHYPQSTLDFFNSTIPERIDILKRFL
;
A
#
# COMPACT_ATOMS: atom_id res chain seq x y z
N ILE A 1 -4.42 19.00 0.06
CA ILE A 1 -4.48 17.53 0.13
C ILE A 1 -4.11 17.00 -1.25
N VAL A 2 -3.32 15.93 -1.31
CA VAL A 2 -3.00 15.20 -2.55
C VAL A 2 -3.45 13.77 -2.34
N LEU A 3 -4.32 13.26 -3.20
CA LEU A 3 -4.82 11.88 -3.13
C LEU A 3 -3.87 10.91 -3.83
N ASP A 4 -3.95 9.63 -3.49
CA ASP A 4 -3.22 8.55 -4.16
C ASP A 4 -3.57 8.44 -5.65
N SER A 5 -4.80 8.81 -6.01
CA SER A 5 -5.30 8.83 -7.39
C SER A 5 -5.00 10.11 -8.17
N ASP A 6 -4.44 11.15 -7.54
CA ASP A 6 -4.22 12.41 -8.24
C ASP A 6 -3.04 12.32 -9.23
N MET A 7 -3.31 12.67 -10.50
CA MET A 7 -2.32 12.68 -11.58
C MET A 7 -1.82 14.09 -11.88
N ASN A 8 -0.60 14.21 -12.39
CA ASN A 8 0.00 15.48 -12.78
C ASN A 8 -0.77 16.04 -14.00
N PRO A 9 -1.31 17.27 -13.92
CA PRO A 9 -2.10 17.85 -15.01
C PRO A 9 -1.27 18.18 -16.25
N LEU A 10 0.05 18.36 -16.11
CA LEU A 10 0.97 18.68 -17.20
C LEU A 10 1.68 17.46 -17.78
N LEU A 11 1.72 16.36 -17.04
CA LEU A 11 2.38 15.11 -17.43
C LEU A 11 1.39 13.95 -17.22
N PRO A 12 0.59 13.61 -18.26
CA PRO A 12 -0.32 12.49 -18.21
C PRO A 12 0.43 11.21 -17.78
N CYS A 13 -0.21 10.38 -16.95
CA CYS A 13 0.36 9.15 -16.38
C CYS A 13 1.45 9.31 -15.30
N VAL A 14 1.80 10.54 -14.89
CA VAL A 14 2.68 10.77 -13.74
C VAL A 14 1.85 11.04 -12.49
N PRO A 15 1.96 10.25 -11.41
CA PRO A 15 1.26 10.56 -10.16
C PRO A 15 1.80 11.85 -9.56
N ARG A 16 0.95 12.64 -8.90
CA ARG A 16 1.39 13.87 -8.21
C ARG A 16 2.31 13.59 -7.02
N MET A 17 2.27 12.37 -6.49
CA MET A 17 3.03 11.96 -5.33
C MET A 17 3.37 10.48 -5.38
N ALA A 18 4.60 10.12 -4.99
CA ALA A 18 4.97 8.75 -4.66
C ALA A 18 4.41 8.40 -3.28
N ILE A 19 3.13 8.00 -3.21
CA ILE A 19 2.42 7.81 -1.94
C ILE A 19 3.07 6.76 -1.04
N GLN A 20 3.61 5.68 -1.62
CA GLN A 20 4.32 4.63 -0.87
C GLN A 20 5.58 5.17 -0.17
N THR A 21 6.34 6.02 -0.85
CA THR A 21 7.50 6.71 -0.26
C THR A 21 7.08 7.62 0.88
N ALA A 22 5.97 8.36 0.72
CA ALA A 22 5.41 9.17 1.81
C ALA A 22 4.98 8.31 3.02
N GLY A 23 4.39 7.13 2.77
CA GLY A 23 4.06 6.15 3.81
C GLY A 23 5.29 5.60 4.53
N HIS A 24 6.40 5.44 3.82
CA HIS A 24 7.67 4.99 4.39
C HIS A 24 8.30 6.05 5.29
N VAL A 25 8.55 7.24 4.76
CA VAL A 25 9.24 8.31 5.51
C VAL A 25 8.42 8.89 6.66
N SER A 26 7.11 8.65 6.67
CA SER A 26 6.24 8.98 7.81
C SER A 26 6.27 7.93 8.93
N GLY A 27 6.92 6.77 8.71
CA GLY A 27 6.98 5.68 9.66
C GLY A 27 5.75 4.77 9.68
N ALA A 28 4.79 4.97 8.77
CA ALA A 28 3.52 4.23 8.76
C ALA A 28 3.66 2.79 8.24
N ALA A 29 4.40 2.60 7.14
CA ALA A 29 4.58 1.29 6.53
C ALA A 29 5.95 1.16 5.86
N TYR A 30 6.58 0.00 5.95
CA TYR A 30 7.89 -0.21 5.36
C TYR A 30 7.75 -0.47 3.86
N LEU A 31 8.57 0.19 3.02
CA LEU A 31 8.54 0.10 1.56
C LEU A 31 9.62 -0.88 1.12
N TYR A 32 9.20 -1.99 0.53
CA TYR A 32 10.11 -2.99 -0.01
C TYR A 32 10.30 -2.77 -1.50
N GLN A 33 11.57 -2.79 -1.91
CA GLN A 33 12.00 -2.66 -3.29
C GLN A 33 12.76 -3.93 -3.68
N GLY A 34 12.40 -4.51 -4.82
CA GLY A 34 12.96 -5.78 -5.28
C GLY A 34 14.05 -5.54 -6.30
N LYS A 35 14.92 -6.53 -6.47
CA LYS A 35 15.92 -6.49 -7.56
C LYS A 35 15.30 -6.82 -8.90
N THR A 36 14.29 -7.69 -8.90
CA THR A 36 13.71 -8.32 -10.09
C THR A 36 12.30 -7.84 -10.42
N CYS A 37 11.60 -7.21 -9.48
CA CYS A 37 10.22 -6.76 -9.64
C CYS A 37 10.13 -5.26 -9.95
N CYS A 38 9.28 -4.89 -10.90
CA CYS A 38 9.13 -3.50 -11.35
C CYS A 38 8.39 -2.61 -10.35
N ILE A 39 7.42 -3.13 -9.61
CA ILE A 39 6.60 -2.36 -8.68
C ILE A 39 6.98 -2.70 -7.24
N SER A 40 7.39 -1.68 -6.49
CA SER A 40 7.61 -1.75 -5.05
C SER A 40 6.30 -1.81 -4.27
N CYS A 41 6.33 -2.32 -3.04
CA CYS A 41 5.13 -2.43 -2.22
C CYS A 41 5.43 -2.19 -0.75
N CYS A 42 4.47 -1.58 -0.04
CA CYS A 42 4.56 -1.38 1.40
C CYS A 42 3.90 -2.52 2.18
N LEU A 43 4.48 -2.89 3.33
CA LEU A 43 3.81 -3.68 4.36
C LEU A 43 3.68 -2.87 5.65
N HIS A 44 2.48 -2.92 6.24
CA HIS A 44 2.18 -2.33 7.53
C HIS A 44 2.46 -3.34 8.66
N PRO A 45 3.05 -2.94 9.80
CA PRO A 45 3.40 -3.84 10.92
C PRO A 45 2.22 -4.53 11.63
N ILE A 46 1.00 -4.10 11.36
CA ILE A 46 -0.23 -4.68 11.92
C ILE A 46 -1.06 -5.36 10.83
N TYR A 47 -1.20 -4.73 9.67
CA TYR A 47 -2.16 -5.15 8.64
C TYR A 47 -1.51 -5.95 7.50
N GLY A 48 -0.18 -6.10 7.49
CA GLY A 48 0.54 -6.59 6.31
C GLY A 48 0.23 -5.68 5.11
N GLY A 49 -0.25 -6.26 4.01
CA GLY A 49 -0.77 -5.54 2.83
C GLY A 49 -2.29 -5.32 2.84
N ASN A 50 -3.00 -5.60 3.94
CA ASN A 50 -4.44 -5.35 4.10
C ASN A 50 -4.73 -3.89 4.46
N PHE A 51 -4.14 -2.96 3.71
CA PHE A 51 -4.38 -1.53 3.86
C PHE A 51 -4.17 -0.82 2.51
N SER A 52 -4.42 0.49 2.49
CA SER A 52 -4.08 1.35 1.36
C SER A 52 -3.73 2.74 1.86
N LEU A 53 -2.74 3.37 1.24
CA LEU A 53 -2.43 4.78 1.47
C LEU A 53 -3.38 5.62 0.61
N ARG A 54 -3.99 6.66 1.17
CA ARG A 54 -5.08 7.41 0.51
C ARG A 54 -4.72 8.84 0.15
N ALA A 55 -4.04 9.53 1.06
CA ALA A 55 -3.81 10.94 0.87
C ALA A 55 -2.60 11.41 1.67
N CYS A 56 -1.99 12.50 1.20
CA CYS A 56 -1.06 13.31 1.95
C CYS A 56 -1.67 14.70 2.18
N VAL A 57 -1.63 15.14 3.44
CA VAL A 57 -2.05 16.48 3.84
C VAL A 57 -0.80 17.34 3.98
N ILE A 58 -0.67 18.35 3.13
CA ILE A 58 0.46 19.28 3.11
C ILE A 58 0.01 20.58 3.77
N LEU A 59 0.80 21.07 4.73
CA LEU A 59 0.54 22.29 5.50
C LEU A 59 1.67 23.31 5.23
N PRO A 60 1.61 24.11 4.16
CA PRO A 60 2.76 24.88 3.66
C PRO A 60 3.29 25.93 4.64
N GLN A 61 2.43 26.41 5.53
CA GLN A 61 2.76 27.47 6.50
C GLN A 61 3.37 26.92 7.79
N ILE A 62 3.31 25.60 8.00
CA ILE A 62 3.80 24.94 9.20
C ILE A 62 5.18 24.35 8.90
N LYS A 63 6.19 24.82 9.62
CA LYS A 63 7.56 24.29 9.58
C LYS A 63 7.83 23.53 10.87
N CYS A 64 8.36 22.32 10.73
CA CYS A 64 8.67 21.46 11.86
C CYS A 64 10.11 20.96 11.76
N ASP A 65 11.07 21.89 11.84
CA ASP A 65 12.48 21.61 11.60
C ASP A 65 13.08 20.59 12.59
N ASN A 66 12.47 20.48 13.79
CA ASN A 66 12.87 19.54 14.84
C ASN A 66 11.95 18.30 14.94
N LEU A 67 11.12 18.04 13.93
CA LEU A 67 10.26 16.85 13.93
C LEU A 67 11.11 15.59 13.81
N VAL A 68 11.11 14.77 14.87
CA VAL A 68 11.76 13.47 14.84
C VAL A 68 10.93 12.53 13.96
N GLN A 69 11.53 12.06 12.87
CA GLN A 69 10.93 11.03 12.02
C GLN A 69 11.13 9.66 12.66
N CYS A 70 10.08 8.87 12.71
CA CYS A 70 10.15 7.47 13.12
C CYS A 70 10.37 6.61 11.90
N ASN A 71 11.42 5.78 11.91
CA ASN A 71 11.59 4.77 10.88
C ASN A 71 10.44 3.75 10.98
N PRO A 72 9.84 3.34 9.86
CA PRO A 72 8.79 2.33 9.88
C PRO A 72 9.41 1.00 10.37
N ARG A 73 8.68 0.28 11.22
CA ARG A 73 9.11 -1.06 11.64
C ARG A 73 8.89 -2.04 10.47
N PRO A 74 9.95 -2.68 9.94
CA PRO A 74 9.80 -3.67 8.88
C PRO A 74 9.13 -4.93 9.43
N PRO A 75 8.02 -5.41 8.85
CA PRO A 75 7.41 -6.68 9.25
C PRO A 75 8.20 -7.89 8.74
N LEU A 76 8.85 -7.73 7.58
CA LEU A 76 9.78 -8.66 6.93
C LEU A 76 11.20 -8.09 7.03
N ASP A 77 12.20 -8.92 7.36
CA ASP A 77 13.61 -8.48 7.38
C ASP A 77 14.02 -7.94 5.99
N PRO A 78 14.37 -6.65 5.85
CA PRO A 78 14.79 -6.09 4.56
C PRO A 78 16.08 -6.71 4.01
N MET A 79 16.88 -7.36 4.87
CA MET A 79 18.11 -8.05 4.47
C MET A 79 17.86 -9.46 3.92
N ASP A 80 16.68 -10.04 4.16
CA ASP A 80 16.27 -11.30 3.56
C ASP A 80 15.79 -11.06 2.12
N THR A 81 16.74 -10.95 1.20
CA THR A 81 16.45 -10.60 -0.19
C THR A 81 15.59 -11.64 -0.90
N GLU A 82 15.67 -12.91 -0.51
CA GLU A 82 14.85 -13.97 -1.11
C GLU A 82 13.38 -13.82 -0.68
N ALA A 83 13.13 -13.59 0.61
CA ALA A 83 11.78 -13.35 1.10
C ALA A 83 11.19 -12.05 0.55
N VAL A 84 12.00 -10.99 0.41
CA VAL A 84 11.58 -9.72 -0.21
C VAL A 84 11.21 -9.93 -1.67
N ASP A 85 12.04 -10.61 -2.45
CA ASP A 85 11.74 -10.88 -3.86
C ASP A 85 10.50 -11.78 -4.00
N ARG A 86 10.34 -12.80 -3.15
CA ARG A 86 9.13 -13.65 -3.14
C ARG A 86 7.86 -12.85 -2.82
N PHE A 87 7.91 -11.99 -1.81
CA PHE A 87 6.80 -11.09 -1.47
C PHE A 87 6.42 -10.23 -2.67
N LEU A 88 7.42 -9.61 -3.31
CA LEU A 88 7.19 -8.73 -4.44
C LEU A 88 6.71 -9.48 -5.69
N GLN A 89 7.14 -10.74 -5.90
CA GLN A 89 6.60 -11.58 -6.97
C GLN A 89 5.11 -11.85 -6.77
N LEU A 90 4.69 -12.24 -5.57
CA LEU A 90 3.27 -12.43 -5.26
C LEU A 90 2.47 -11.13 -5.47
N PHE A 91 3.03 -9.98 -5.07
CA PHE A 91 2.38 -8.68 -5.30
C PHE A 91 2.33 -8.26 -6.77
N ASN A 92 3.38 -8.51 -7.57
CA ASN A 92 3.44 -8.03 -8.95
C ASN A 92 2.66 -8.95 -9.91
N PHE A 93 2.68 -10.27 -9.67
CA PHE A 93 2.15 -11.27 -10.60
C PHE A 93 0.85 -11.93 -10.12
N ASP A 94 0.65 -12.07 -8.79
CA ASP A 94 -0.48 -12.77 -8.20
C ASP A 94 -1.34 -11.87 -7.27
N TYR A 95 -1.40 -10.57 -7.57
CA TYR A 95 -1.96 -9.57 -6.65
C TYR A 95 -3.43 -9.77 -6.23
N ARG A 96 -4.19 -10.56 -7.00
CA ARG A 96 -5.60 -10.91 -6.71
C ARG A 96 -5.71 -11.96 -5.61
N ASP A 97 -4.71 -12.82 -5.47
CA ASP A 97 -4.61 -13.71 -4.33
C ASP A 97 -4.22 -12.88 -3.09
N PRO A 98 -4.98 -12.94 -1.98
CA PRO A 98 -4.69 -12.15 -0.78
C PRO A 98 -3.42 -12.60 -0.05
N GLN A 99 -2.75 -13.69 -0.45
CA GLN A 99 -1.54 -14.20 0.19
C GLN A 99 -0.50 -13.12 0.46
N TRP A 100 -0.17 -12.28 -0.52
CA TRP A 100 0.82 -11.21 -0.33
C TRP A 100 0.41 -10.18 0.72
N ARG A 101 -0.90 -9.94 0.89
CA ARG A 101 -1.46 -9.01 1.90
C ARG A 101 -1.42 -9.60 3.30
N ASN A 102 -1.64 -10.90 3.39
CA ASN A 102 -1.73 -11.62 4.65
C ASN A 102 -0.35 -11.94 5.23
N LEU A 103 0.72 -11.87 4.42
CA LEU A 103 2.09 -11.92 4.92
C LEU A 103 2.29 -10.86 6.01
N TYR A 104 2.68 -11.33 7.20
CA TYR A 104 2.98 -10.51 8.38
C TYR A 104 1.80 -9.67 8.91
N ALA A 105 0.57 -9.93 8.44
CA ALA A 105 -0.63 -9.37 9.04
C ALA A 105 -0.90 -10.07 10.39
N GLN A 106 -1.27 -9.30 11.41
CA GLN A 106 -1.65 -9.86 12.69
C GLN A 106 -2.99 -10.61 12.57
N PRO A 107 -3.23 -11.68 13.35
CA PRO A 107 -4.51 -12.37 13.36
C PRO A 107 -5.69 -11.40 13.51
N GLY A 108 -6.74 -11.59 12.71
CA GLY A 108 -7.94 -10.74 12.72
C GLY A 108 -7.84 -9.44 11.89
N HIS A 109 -6.70 -9.14 11.28
CA HIS A 109 -6.48 -7.91 10.50
C HIS A 109 -6.48 -8.12 8.97
N HIS A 110 -7.06 -9.24 8.51
CA HIS A 110 -7.24 -9.52 7.09
C HIS A 110 -8.51 -8.84 6.57
N TYR A 111 -8.51 -8.45 5.29
CA TYR A 111 -9.75 -8.10 4.64
C TYR A 111 -10.70 -9.32 4.62
N PRO A 112 -11.99 -9.12 4.93
CA PRO A 112 -12.97 -10.18 4.78
C PRO A 112 -13.15 -10.52 3.30
N GLN A 113 -13.64 -11.74 3.02
CA GLN A 113 -13.82 -12.20 1.64
C GLN A 113 -14.68 -11.24 0.81
N SER A 114 -15.74 -10.66 1.38
CA SER A 114 -16.59 -9.67 0.70
C SER A 114 -15.83 -8.43 0.23
N THR A 115 -14.84 -7.96 1.00
CA THR A 115 -13.98 -6.84 0.63
C THR A 115 -13.00 -7.24 -0.48
N LEU A 116 -12.45 -8.45 -0.42
CA LEU A 116 -11.59 -8.96 -1.49
C LEU A 116 -12.36 -9.14 -2.80
N ASP A 117 -13.59 -9.67 -2.74
CA ASP A 117 -14.48 -9.81 -3.89
C ASP A 117 -14.72 -8.45 -4.55
N PHE A 118 -14.99 -7.41 -3.75
CA PHE A 118 -15.16 -6.04 -4.24
C PHE A 118 -13.89 -5.46 -4.88
N PHE A 119 -12.71 -5.67 -4.29
CA PHE A 119 -11.46 -5.15 -4.84
C PHE A 119 -11.01 -5.89 -6.10
N ASN A 120 -11.27 -7.20 -6.18
CA ASN A 120 -10.91 -8.04 -7.32
C ASN A 120 -11.90 -7.95 -8.48
N SER A 121 -13.10 -7.38 -8.26
CA SER A 121 -14.08 -7.17 -9.32
C SER A 121 -13.78 -5.92 -10.16
N THR A 122 -14.38 -5.88 -11.35
CA THR A 122 -14.40 -4.69 -12.20
C THR A 122 -15.31 -3.61 -11.60
N ILE A 123 -15.14 -2.35 -12.06
CA ILE A 123 -15.94 -1.22 -11.58
C ILE A 123 -17.47 -1.45 -11.76
N PRO A 124 -17.96 -1.97 -12.91
CA PRO A 124 -19.39 -2.25 -13.05
C PRO A 124 -19.91 -3.30 -12.06
N GLU A 125 -19.17 -4.38 -11.85
CA GLU A 125 -19.56 -5.48 -10.95
C GLU A 125 -19.60 -5.04 -9.47
N ARG A 126 -18.81 -4.03 -9.08
CA ARG A 126 -18.79 -3.50 -7.71
C ARG A 126 -20.17 -3.06 -7.24
N ILE A 127 -20.97 -2.46 -8.12
CA ILE A 127 -22.31 -2.00 -7.79
C ILE A 127 -23.19 -3.19 -7.40
N ASP A 128 -23.10 -4.30 -8.13
CA ASP A 128 -23.89 -5.49 -7.84
C ASP A 128 -23.43 -6.22 -6.58
N ILE A 129 -22.14 -6.16 -6.26
CA ILE A 129 -21.62 -6.63 -4.96
C ILE A 129 -22.18 -5.79 -3.82
N LEU A 130 -22.19 -4.45 -3.95
CA LEU A 130 -22.69 -3.55 -2.91
C LEU A 130 -24.19 -3.72 -2.65
N LYS A 131 -24.99 -4.01 -3.69
CA LYS A 131 -26.43 -4.30 -3.55
C LYS A 131 -26.73 -5.49 -2.64
N ARG A 132 -25.78 -6.40 -2.40
CA ARG A 132 -25.96 -7.54 -1.49
C ARG A 132 -26.03 -7.13 0.00
N PHE A 133 -25.67 -5.89 0.31
CA PHE A 133 -25.62 -5.33 1.66
C PHE A 133 -26.66 -4.23 1.92
N LEU A 134 -27.50 -3.93 0.92
CA LEU A 134 -28.60 -2.96 0.98
C LEU A 134 -29.94 -3.69 1.07
#